data_AF-A0A5E4LBI4-F1
#
_entry.id   AF-A0A5E4LBI4-F1
#
_cell.length_a   1.000
_cell.length_b   1.000
_cell.length_c   1.000
_cell.angle_alpha   90.00
_cell.angle_beta   90.00
_cell.angle_gamma   90.00
#
_symmetry.space_group_name_H-M   'P 1'
#
loop_
_entity.id
_entity.type
_entity.pdbx_description
1 polymer ?
#
loop_
_entity_poly.entity_id
_entity_poly.type
_entity_poly.pdbx_seq_one_letter_code
_entity_poly.pdbx_strand_id
1 'polypeptide(L)' 'MLIYFYDLRTKLKDYNRIKRRFYYDLKKSRLSTYPTKTKSVIIVEDEGEAMSDRFFTRWRKYVEVYKARCTSIEEIF' A
#
# COMPACT_ATOMS: atom_id res chain seq x y z
N MET A 1 -8.14 -8.04 -10.31
CA MET A 1 -6.90 -7.54 -9.67
C MET A 1 -7.01 -6.04 -9.38
N LEU A 2 -6.36 -5.60 -8.31
CA LEU A 2 -6.34 -4.20 -7.88
C LEU A 2 -4.90 -3.74 -7.69
N ILE A 3 -4.63 -2.50 -8.09
CA ILE A 3 -3.37 -1.82 -7.84
C ILE A 3 -3.62 -0.65 -6.89
N TYR A 4 -2.84 -0.62 -5.82
CA TYR A 4 -2.81 0.46 -4.84
C TYR A 4 -1.52 1.25 -5.02
N PHE A 5 -1.65 2.48 -5.50
CA PHE A 5 -0.57 3.46 -5.48
C PHE A 5 -0.67 4.24 -4.17
N TYR A 6 0.44 4.41 -3.46
CA TYR A 6 0.42 5.13 -2.20
C TYR A 6 1.68 5.97 -1.98
N ASP A 7 1.49 7.09 -1.29
CA ASP A 7 2.57 8.00 -0.89
C ASP A 7 2.38 8.54 0.53
N LEU A 8 3.48 8.70 1.26
CA LEU A 8 3.50 9.16 2.65
C LEU A 8 3.52 10.70 2.69
N ARG A 9 2.35 11.32 2.76
CA ARG A 9 2.22 12.77 2.97
C ARG A 9 2.22 13.11 4.46
N THR A 10 3.38 13.44 5.01
CA THR A 10 3.49 13.95 6.39
C THR A 10 4.54 15.04 6.53
N LYS A 11 4.39 15.88 7.57
CA LYS A 11 5.35 16.94 7.93
C LYS A 11 6.73 16.34 8.21
N LEU A 12 7.78 17.08 7.83
CA LEU A 12 9.18 16.65 7.88
C LEU A 12 9.60 16.10 9.26
N LYS A 13 9.17 16.76 10.35
CA LYS A 13 9.55 16.43 11.73
C LYS A 13 9.14 15.02 12.16
N ASP A 14 8.00 14.52 11.68
CA ASP A 14 7.48 13.20 12.05
C ASP A 14 7.64 12.15 10.94
N TYR A 15 8.17 12.55 9.77
CA TYR A 15 8.22 11.72 8.57
C TYR A 15 8.89 10.37 8.81
N ASN A 16 10.11 10.37 9.38
CA ASN A 16 10.85 9.14 9.59
C ASN A 16 10.18 8.20 10.60
N ARG A 17 9.51 8.73 11.62
CA ARG A 17 8.76 7.93 12.60
C ARG A 17 7.55 7.27 11.96
N ILE A 18 6.76 8.05 11.22
CA ILE A 18 5.56 7.58 10.51
C ILE A 18 5.94 6.56 9.44
N LYS A 19 6.97 6.86 8.64
CA LYS A 19 7.52 5.95 7.63
C LYS A 19 7.89 4.59 8.24
N ARG A 20 8.68 4.57 9.31
CA ARG A 20 9.08 3.32 9.98
C ARG A 20 7.87 2.54 10.48
N ARG A 21 6.92 3.21 11.13
CA ARG A 21 5.70 2.57 11.64
C ARG A 21 4.82 2.02 10.50
N PHE A 22 4.67 2.75 9.40
CA PHE A 22 3.93 2.32 8.22
C PHE A 22 4.52 1.03 7.65
N TYR A 23 5.82 1.00 7.38
CA TYR A 23 6.47 -0.19 6.82
C TYR A 23 6.50 -1.37 7.79
N TYR A 24 6.58 -1.12 9.09
CA TYR A 24 6.44 -2.16 10.11
C TYR A 24 5.05 -2.78 10.11
N ASP A 25 4.01 -1.95 10.14
CA ASP A 25 2.62 -2.41 10.09
C ASP A 25 2.30 -3.09 8.76
N LEU A 26 2.86 -2.60 7.65
CA LEU A 26 2.75 -3.22 6.34
C LEU A 26 3.39 -4.61 6.33
N LYS A 27 4.62 -4.74 6.87
CA LYS A 27 5.33 -6.02 7.00
C LYS A 27 4.59 -7.02 7.90
N LYS A 28 3.88 -6.54 8.92
CA LYS A 28 3.04 -7.38 9.79
C LYS A 28 1.68 -7.75 9.22
N SER A 29 1.21 -7.00 8.22
CA SER A 29 -0.07 -7.28 7.58
C SER A 29 0.05 -8.43 6.56
N ARG A 30 -1.08 -9.05 6.22
CA ARG A 30 -1.15 -9.98 5.08
C ARG A 30 -0.84 -9.32 3.74
N LEU A 31 -0.82 -7.99 3.64
CA LEU A 31 -0.34 -7.30 2.44
C LEU A 31 1.16 -7.55 2.17
N SER A 32 1.90 -7.98 3.19
CA SER A 32 3.31 -8.33 3.02
C SER A 32 3.55 -9.59 2.18
N THR A 33 2.54 -10.45 2.03
CA THR A 33 2.66 -11.73 1.33
C THR A 33 2.36 -11.63 -0.17
N TYR A 34 1.89 -10.48 -0.65
CA TYR A 34 1.66 -10.29 -2.08
C TYR A 34 3.00 -10.15 -2.83
N PRO A 35 3.14 -10.82 -3.99
CA PRO A 35 4.40 -10.89 -4.71
C PRO A 35 4.85 -9.54 -5.26
N THR A 36 3.92 -8.71 -5.73
CA THR A 36 4.25 -7.44 -6.38
C THR A 36 4.02 -6.26 -5.44
N LYS A 37 5.05 -5.97 -4.65
CA LYS A 37 5.11 -4.82 -3.75
C LYS A 37 6.38 -4.01 -3.97
N THR A 38 6.20 -2.76 -4.36
CA THR A 38 7.28 -1.76 -4.41
C THR A 38 7.18 -0.82 -3.22
N LYS A 39 7.95 0.27 -3.22
CA LYS A 39 7.89 1.30 -2.17
C LYS A 39 6.60 2.13 -2.20
N SER A 40 5.93 2.18 -3.34
CA SER A 40 4.75 3.03 -3.60
C SER A 40 3.59 2.28 -4.26
N VAL A 41 3.76 1.00 -4.58
CA VAL A 41 2.76 0.20 -5.29
C VAL A 41 2.58 -1.14 -4.58
N ILE A 42 1.33 -1.54 -4.37
CA ILE A 42 0.96 -2.89 -3.98
C ILE A 42 -0.09 -3.39 -4.96
N ILE A 43 0.13 -4.57 -5.51
CA ILE A 43 -0.85 -5.27 -6.34
C ILE A 43 -1.47 -6.38 -5.51
N VAL A 44 -2.79 -6.46 -5.50
CA VAL A 44 -3.55 -7.50 -4.79
C VAL A 44 -4.60 -8.13 -5.69
N GLU A 45 -4.91 -9.38 -5.40
CA GLU A 45 -6.09 -10.07 -5.93
C GLU A 45 -7.37 -9.46 -5.36
N ASP A 46 -8.49 -9.70 -6.04
CA ASP A 46 -9.78 -9.08 -5.70
C ASP A 46 -10.27 -9.51 -4.30
N GLU A 47 -9.94 -10.73 -3.85
CA GLU A 47 -10.24 -11.21 -2.49
C GLU A 47 -9.49 -10.41 -1.41
N GLY A 48 -8.38 -9.77 -1.78
CA GLY A 48 -7.56 -8.93 -0.92
C GLY A 48 -8.09 -7.51 -0.72
N GLU A 49 -9.10 -7.09 -1.48
CA GLU A 49 -9.61 -5.71 -1.53
C GLU A 49 -10.01 -5.18 -0.14
N ALA A 50 -10.90 -5.90 0.56
CA ALA A 50 -11.43 -5.46 1.84
C ALA A 50 -10.37 -5.38 2.96
N MET A 51 -9.32 -6.19 2.87
CA MET A 51 -8.19 -6.14 3.80
C MET A 51 -7.27 -4.96 3.48
N SER A 52 -7.00 -4.74 2.20
CA SER A 52 -6.18 -3.63 1.70
C SER A 52 -6.81 -2.28 2.02
N ASP A 53 -8.10 -2.13 1.75
CA ASP A 53 -8.86 -0.91 2.04
C ASP A 53 -8.85 -0.59 3.54
N ARG A 54 -9.00 -1.61 4.41
CA ARG A 54 -8.90 -1.43 5.86
C ARG A 54 -7.51 -1.00 6.31
N PHE A 55 -6.47 -1.60 5.74
CA PHE A 55 -5.09 -1.21 6.04
C PHE A 55 -4.84 0.26 5.70
N PHE A 56 -5.22 0.70 4.50
CA PHE A 56 -5.00 2.07 4.06
C PHE A 56 -5.91 3.08 4.76
N THR A 57 -7.14 2.69 5.11
CA THR A 57 -8.05 3.53 5.91
C THR A 57 -7.45 3.89 7.27
N ARG A 58 -6.75 2.96 7.93
CA ARG A 58 -6.01 3.22 9.18
C ARG A 58 -4.93 4.29 9.00
N TRP A 59 -4.37 4.40 7.80
CA TRP A 59 -3.28 5.31 7.47
C TRP A 59 -3.71 6.58 6.72
N ARG A 60 -5.01 6.79 6.45
CA ARG A 60 -5.54 7.89 5.61
C ARG A 60 -5.08 9.31 5.97
N LYS A 61 -4.64 9.55 7.21
CA LYS A 61 -4.14 10.85 7.68
C LYS A 61 -2.69 11.12 7.26
N TYR A 62 -1.95 10.07 6.92
CA TYR A 62 -0.49 10.10 6.70
C TYR A 62 -0.09 9.53 5.35
N VAL A 63 -1.01 8.81 4.70
CA VAL A 63 -0.80 8.14 3.43
C VAL A 63 -1.92 8.54 2.50
N GLU A 64 -1.55 9.05 1.34
CA GLU A 64 -2.43 9.23 0.22
C GLU A 64 -2.43 7.95 -0.61
N VAL A 65 -3.61 7.50 -1.05
CA VAL A 65 -3.77 6.22 -1.72
C VAL A 65 -4.71 6.38 -2.91
N TYR A 66 -4.27 5.87 -4.05
CA TYR A 66 -5.06 5.76 -5.26
C TYR A 66 -5.23 4.27 -5.59
N LYS A 67 -6.43 3.89 -5.96
CA LYS A 67 -6.81 2.50 -6.24
C LYS A 67 -7.32 2.42 -7.68
N ALA A 68 -6.78 1.50 -8.45
CA ALA A 68 -7.26 1.19 -9.78
C ALA A 68 -7.54 -0.31 -9.89
N ARG A 69 -8.56 -0.66 -10.69
CA ARG A 69 -8.85 -2.05 -11.05
C ARG A 69 -8.23 -2.32 -12.41
N CYS A 70 -7.52 -3.45 -12.51
CA CYS A 70 -6.81 -3.83 -13.71
C CYS A 70 -7.27 -5.22 -14.16
N THR A 71 -7.40 -5.39 -15.47
CA THR A 71 -7.73 -6.69 -16.08
C THR A 71 -6.47 -7.54 -16.26
N SER A 72 -5.34 -6.92 -16.58
CA SER A 72 -4.04 -7.57 -16.73
C SER A 72 -2.91 -6.65 -16.27
N ILE A 73 -1.78 -7.24 -15.92
CA ILE A 73 -0.51 -6.56 -15.60
C ILE A 73 0.57 -7.26 -16.41
N GLU A 74 1.44 -6.46 -17.03
CA GLU A 74 2.56 -6.92 -17.81
C GLU A 74 3.86 -6.44 -17.17
N GLU A 75 4.82 -7.34 -16.99
CA GLU A 75 6.17 -7.02 -16.56
C GLU A 75 7.06 -6.93 -17.79
N ILE A 76 7.62 -5.74 -18.04
CA ILE A 76 8.54 -5.50 -19.17
C ILE A 76 9.96 -5.66 -18.64
N PHE A 77 10.73 -6.56 -19.25
CA PHE A 77 12.14 -6.84 -18.94
C PHE A 77 13.08 -6.06 -19.86
#